data_AF-A0A966LL93-F1
#
_entry.id   AF-A0A966LL93-F1
#
_cell.length_a   1.000
_cell.length_b   1.000
_cell.length_c   1.000
_cell.angle_alpha   90.00
_cell.angle_beta   90.00
_cell.angle_gamma   90.00
#
_symmetry.space_group_name_H-M   'P 1'
#
loop_
_entity.id
_entity.type
_entity.pdbx_description
1 polymer ?
#
loop_
_entity_poly.entity_id
_entity_poly.type
_entity_poly.pdbx_seq_one_letter_code
_entity_poly.pdbx_strand_id
1 'polypeptide(L)'
;MMEKIKIKGRALQHDSKPGQRLGSIKLDKDWDYAMLAMFDAKFNPLVIYEAKRLEIEDALRKPGSLAKNERGQLSVSKFKSISRVVWQV
;
A
#
# COMPACT_ATOMS: atom_id res chain seq x y z
N MET A 1 -5.39 22.38 -9.67
CA MET A 1 -5.44 20.94 -9.98
C MET A 1 -5.97 20.21 -8.75
N MET A 2 -6.78 19.17 -8.94
CA MET A 2 -7.34 18.36 -7.84
C MET A 2 -6.57 17.05 -7.79
N GLU A 3 -5.95 16.75 -6.65
CA GLU A 3 -5.24 15.49 -6.43
C GLU A 3 -6.22 14.37 -6.09
N LYS A 4 -6.00 13.18 -6.66
CA LYS A 4 -6.80 11.97 -6.44
C LYS A 4 -6.01 10.96 -5.62
N ILE A 5 -6.53 10.65 -4.44
CA ILE A 5 -5.86 9.76 -3.47
C ILE A 5 -6.58 8.42 -3.41
N LYS A 6 -5.82 7.32 -3.49
CA LYS A 6 -6.32 5.96 -3.29
C LYS A 6 -6.01 5.47 -1.88
N ILE A 7 -7.02 5.38 -1.02
CA ILE A 7 -6.85 4.96 0.38
C ILE A 7 -7.10 3.46 0.52
N LYS A 8 -6.24 2.79 1.28
CA LYS A 8 -6.37 1.39 1.71
C LYS A 8 -6.12 1.30 3.21
N GLY A 9 -6.83 0.40 3.88
CA GLY A 9 -6.66 0.12 5.32
C GLY A 9 -6.11 -1.28 5.58
N ARG A 10 -5.33 -1.44 6.65
CA ARG A 10 -4.90 -2.76 7.15
C ARG A 10 -4.68 -2.77 8.66
N ALA A 11 -5.31 -3.70 9.37
CA ALA A 11 -5.02 -3.95 10.77
C ALA A 11 -3.81 -4.90 10.93
N LEU A 12 -2.94 -4.63 11.90
CA LEU A 12 -1.93 -5.55 12.38
C LEU A 12 -2.64 -6.62 13.22
N GLN A 13 -2.74 -7.83 12.69
CA GLN A 13 -3.22 -8.97 13.46
C GLN A 13 -2.12 -9.44 14.41
N HIS A 14 -2.48 -9.89 15.61
CA HIS A 14 -1.52 -10.37 16.62
C HIS A 14 -0.63 -11.50 16.06
N ASP A 15 -1.17 -12.33 15.16
CA ASP A 15 -0.48 -13.42 14.47
C ASP A 15 -0.25 -13.14 12.98
N SER A 16 0.04 -11.88 12.62
CA SER A 16 0.26 -11.47 11.23
C SER A 16 1.36 -12.29 10.57
N LYS A 17 0.99 -13.29 9.76
CA LYS A 17 1.96 -14.08 8.99
C LYS A 17 2.84 -13.16 8.12
N PRO A 18 4.16 -13.41 8.03
CA PRO A 18 5.02 -12.77 7.06
C PRO A 18 4.41 -12.86 5.65
N GLY A 19 4.38 -11.74 4.91
CA GLY A 19 3.86 -11.72 3.54
C GLY A 19 2.43 -11.17 3.37
N GLN A 20 1.87 -10.48 4.37
CA GLN A 20 0.63 -9.71 4.22
C GLN A 20 0.70 -8.81 2.97
N ARG A 21 -0.36 -8.85 2.15
CA ARG A 21 -0.46 -8.08 0.90
C ARG A 21 -1.57 -7.06 0.97
N LEU A 22 -1.37 -5.93 0.30
CA LEU A 22 -2.44 -5.00 0.02
C LEU A 22 -3.36 -5.61 -1.04
N GLY A 23 -4.65 -5.26 -0.98
CA GLY A 23 -5.54 -5.49 -2.11
C GLY A 23 -5.02 -4.75 -3.35
N SER A 24 -5.32 -5.26 -4.54
CA SER A 24 -4.74 -4.80 -5.80
C SER A 24 -4.77 -3.28 -6.00
N ILE A 25 -3.68 -2.74 -6.51
CA ILE A 25 -3.55 -1.35 -6.97
C ILE A 25 -3.62 -1.40 -8.49
N LYS A 26 -4.76 -0.98 -9.04
CA LYS A 26 -4.96 -0.99 -10.48
C LYS A 26 -4.38 0.28 -11.11
N LEU A 27 -3.44 0.10 -12.03
CA LEU A 27 -2.78 1.18 -12.74
C LEU A 27 -3.65 1.78 -13.86
N ASP A 28 -4.70 1.09 -14.31
CA ASP A 28 -5.68 1.59 -15.30
C ASP A 28 -6.63 2.67 -14.74
N LYS A 29 -6.58 2.94 -13.43
CA LYS A 29 -7.40 3.96 -12.76
C LYS A 29 -6.61 5.24 -12.54
N ASP A 30 -7.35 6.34 -12.50
CA ASP A 30 -6.82 7.67 -12.27
C ASP A 30 -6.65 7.95 -10.77
N TRP A 31 -5.41 8.21 -10.36
CA TRP A 31 -4.99 8.52 -8.99
C TRP A 31 -3.52 8.96 -9.00
N ASP A 32 -3.17 9.91 -8.13
CA ASP A 32 -1.83 10.50 -8.02
C ASP A 32 -0.99 9.84 -6.91
N TYR A 33 -1.66 9.49 -5.81
CA TYR A 33 -1.05 8.87 -4.63
C TYR A 33 -1.89 7.68 -4.15
N ALA A 34 -1.23 6.72 -3.52
CA ALA A 34 -1.90 5.73 -2.69
C ALA A 34 -1.48 5.90 -1.23
N MET A 35 -2.46 5.80 -0.33
CA MET A 35 -2.24 5.82 1.11
C MET A 35 -2.59 4.46 1.73
N LEU A 36 -1.78 4.02 2.67
CA LEU A 36 -2.02 2.86 3.50
C LEU A 36 -2.16 3.29 4.96
N ALA A 37 -3.38 3.26 5.48
CA ALA A 37 -3.67 3.43 6.89
C ALA A 37 -3.50 2.09 7.62
N MET A 38 -2.61 2.06 8.60
CA MET A 38 -2.37 0.91 9.46
C MET A 38 -3.10 1.08 10.79
N PHE A 39 -3.70 0.00 11.27
CA PHE A 39 -4.41 -0.04 12.54
C PHE A 39 -3.86 -1.13 13.45
N ASP A 40 -4.08 -1.03 14.76
CA ASP A 40 -3.85 -2.13 15.68
C ASP A 40 -4.97 -3.20 15.58
N ALA A 41 -4.90 -4.23 16.43
CA ALA A 41 -5.91 -5.29 16.47
C ALA A 41 -7.31 -4.82 16.95
N LYS A 42 -7.39 -3.65 17.57
CA LYS A 42 -8.63 -3.00 18.01
C LYS A 42 -9.11 -1.92 17.04
N PHE A 43 -8.53 -1.84 15.85
CA PHE A 43 -8.80 -0.83 14.82
C PHE A 43 -8.49 0.61 15.23
N ASN A 44 -7.60 0.82 16.22
CA ASN A 44 -7.06 2.15 16.48
C ASN A 44 -6.03 2.50 15.40
N PRO A 45 -6.06 3.72 14.83
CA PRO A 45 -5.10 4.12 13.80
C PRO A 45 -3.70 4.27 14.40
N LEU A 46 -2.70 3.76 13.69
CA LEU A 46 -1.30 3.77 14.13
C LEU A 46 -0.43 4.68 13.26
N VAL A 47 -0.52 4.52 11.94
CA VAL A 47 0.35 5.23 10.98
C VAL A 47 -0.30 5.25 9.60
N ILE A 48 -0.11 6.34 8.86
CA ILE A 48 -0.50 6.45 7.46
C ILE A 48 0.77 6.61 6.62
N TYR A 49 0.92 5.70 5.66
CA TYR A 49 1.96 5.75 4.65
C TYR A 49 1.40 6.30 3.34
N GLU A 50 2.17 7.11 2.62
CA GLU A 50 1.84 7.60 1.29
C GLU A 50 2.94 7.23 0.30
N ALA A 51 2.54 6.70 -0.86
CA ALA A 51 3.44 6.45 -1.98
C ALA A 51 2.90 7.13 -3.25
N LYS A 52 3.82 7.73 -4.01
CA LYS A 52 3.53 8.31 -5.32
C LYS A 52 3.20 7.20 -6.33
N ARG A 53 2.41 7.54 -7.34
CA ARG A 53 2.11 6.64 -8.45
C ARG A 53 3.34 6.02 -9.10
N LEU A 54 4.33 6.83 -9.43
CA LEU A 54 5.56 6.37 -10.10
C LEU A 54 6.27 5.27 -9.29
N GLU A 55 6.43 5.46 -7.99
CA GLU A 55 7.06 4.47 -7.10
C GLU A 55 6.30 3.13 -7.07
N ILE A 56 4.98 3.19 -7.10
CA ILE A 56 4.11 2.00 -7.12
C ILE A 56 4.17 1.32 -8.49
N GLU A 57 4.16 2.08 -9.58
CA GLU A 57 4.30 1.56 -10.94
C GLU A 57 5.63 0.83 -11.12
N ASP A 58 6.74 1.47 -10.73
CA ASP A 58 8.08 0.88 -10.78
C ASP A 58 8.19 -0.36 -9.90
N ALA A 59 7.58 -0.30 -8.71
CA ALA A 59 7.51 -1.45 -7.84
C ALA A 59 6.76 -2.60 -8.53
N LEU A 60 5.58 -2.38 -9.12
CA LEU A 60 4.74 -3.41 -9.73
C LEU A 60 5.28 -3.98 -11.04
N ARG A 61 5.92 -3.15 -11.89
CA ARG A 61 6.46 -3.58 -13.20
C ARG A 61 7.73 -4.41 -13.09
N LYS A 62 8.49 -4.30 -11.99
CA LYS A 62 9.69 -5.15 -11.78
C LYS A 62 9.31 -6.64 -11.86
N PRO A 63 10.03 -7.48 -12.62
CA PRO A 63 9.79 -8.92 -12.68
C PRO A 63 9.67 -9.55 -11.28
N GLY A 64 8.78 -10.54 -11.12
CA GLY A 64 8.40 -11.05 -9.81
C GLY A 64 7.21 -12.00 -9.87
N SER A 65 6.53 -12.16 -8.73
CA SER A 65 5.46 -13.14 -8.58
C SER A 65 4.17 -12.78 -9.34
N LEU A 66 3.34 -13.80 -9.63
CA LEU A 66 1.99 -13.63 -10.21
C LEU A 66 1.16 -12.58 -9.46
N ALA A 67 1.22 -12.58 -8.12
CA ALA A 67 0.49 -11.63 -7.30
C ALA A 67 0.89 -10.17 -7.57
N LYS A 68 2.13 -9.94 -7.99
CA LYS A 68 2.66 -8.62 -8.30
C LYS A 68 2.43 -8.25 -9.77
N ASN A 69 2.87 -9.12 -10.67
CA ASN A 69 2.93 -8.85 -12.10
C ASN A 69 1.57 -8.92 -12.78
N GLU A 70 0.69 -9.83 -12.34
CA GLU A 70 -0.63 -10.04 -12.94
C GLU A 70 -1.74 -9.42 -12.07
N ARG A 71 -1.66 -9.60 -10.75
CA ARG A 71 -2.73 -9.15 -9.83
C ARG A 71 -2.54 -7.73 -9.30
N GLY A 72 -1.42 -7.07 -9.57
CA GLY A 72 -1.16 -5.70 -9.14
C GLY A 72 -1.10 -5.52 -7.62
N GLN A 73 -0.63 -6.53 -6.87
CA GLN A 73 -0.56 -6.49 -5.41
C GLN A 73 0.89 -6.30 -4.94
N LEU A 74 1.07 -5.42 -3.96
CA LEU A 74 2.32 -5.27 -3.21
C LEU A 74 2.18 -5.91 -1.82
N SER A 75 3.28 -6.39 -1.25
CA SER A 75 3.31 -6.69 0.18
C SER A 75 3.25 -5.40 0.99
N VAL A 76 2.75 -5.48 2.23
CA VAL A 76 2.76 -4.34 3.16
C VAL A 76 4.18 -3.83 3.38
N SER A 77 5.15 -4.74 3.54
CA SER A 77 6.56 -4.38 3.68
C SER A 77 7.10 -3.63 2.45
N LYS A 78 6.76 -4.07 1.24
CA LYS A 78 7.22 -3.42 0.01
C LYS A 78 6.57 -2.06 -0.17
N PHE A 79 5.29 -1.92 0.17
CA PHE A 79 4.62 -0.62 0.15
C PHE A 79 5.31 0.33 1.13
N LYS A 80 5.53 -0.08 2.39
CA LYS A 80 6.26 0.73 3.39
C LYS A 80 7.63 1.18 2.89
N SER A 81 8.39 0.31 2.20
CA SER A 81 9.74 0.63 1.72
C SER A 81 9.78 1.70 0.61
N ILE A 82 8.67 1.95 -0.08
CA ILE A 82 8.57 2.95 -1.17
C ILE A 82 7.68 4.13 -0.79
N SER A 83 7.27 4.19 0.48
CA SER A 83 6.36 5.22 1.00
C SER A 83 7.10 6.15 1.95
N ARG A 84 6.51 7.33 2.17
CA ARG A 84 6.80 8.18 3.33
C ARG A 84 5.70 8.06 4.37
N VAL A 85 6.02 8.28 5.64
CA VAL A 85 5.02 8.46 6.70
C VAL A 85 4.46 9.87 6.59
N VAL A 86 3.13 10.01 6.55
CA VAL A 86 2.45 11.31 6.51
C VAL A 86 1.68 11.61 7.79
N TRP A 87 1.46 10.60 8.63
CA TRP A 87 0.82 10.73 9.94
C TRP A 87 1.14 9.54 10.83
N GLN A 88 1.32 9.76 12.13
CA GLN A 88 1.58 8.73 13.14
C GLN A 88 1.17 9.24 14.55
N VAL A 89 0.71 8.34 15.42
CA VAL A 89 0.44 8.59 16.86
C VAL A 89 1.67 8.46 17.73
#